data_AF-A0A963NZQ2-F1
#
_entry.id   AF-A0A963NZQ2-F1
#
_cell.length_a   1.000
_cell.length_b   1.000
_cell.length_c   1.000
_cell.angle_alpha   90.00
_cell.angle_beta   90.00
_cell.angle_gamma   90.00
#
_symmetry.space_group_name_H-M   'P 1'
#
loop_
_entity.id
_entity.type
_entity.pdbx_description
1 polymer ?
#
loop_
_entity_poly.entity_id
_entity_poly.type
_entity_poly.pdbx_seq_one_letter_code
_entity_poly.pdbx_strand_id
1 'polypeptide(L)'
;NYPSPRMVSLLETVDDGTLGVCLDVANSICAGEWPEETVGMLAPFAINLHLKDYVITPDVHGVGFAIHGVPLGQGRAPVGWILDQLAHCPPDMSVILEHWLPLNNDAAAARAQERPWLDQTVAAAKAALAGRRGENA
;
A
#
# COMPACT_ATOMS: atom_id res chain seq x y z
N ASN A 1 10.79 -10.98 -12.40
CA ASN A 1 10.04 -9.80 -11.90
C ASN A 1 9.36 -9.09 -13.06
N TYR A 2 8.19 -8.51 -12.81
CA TYR A 2 7.43 -7.72 -13.78
C TYR A 2 7.28 -6.30 -13.19
N PRO A 3 8.25 -5.41 -13.43
CA PRO A 3 8.30 -4.11 -12.75
C PRO A 3 7.27 -3.13 -13.34
N SER A 4 6.99 -2.04 -12.61
CA SER A 4 5.98 -1.05 -12.96
C SER A 4 6.10 -0.48 -14.39
N PRO A 5 7.30 -0.15 -14.91
CA PRO A 5 7.43 0.34 -16.30
C PRO A 5 6.92 -0.66 -17.34
N ARG A 6 7.09 -1.96 -17.09
CA ARG A 6 6.60 -3.00 -18.00
C ARG A 6 5.07 -3.13 -17.94
N MET A 7 4.49 -2.90 -16.77
CA MET A 7 3.04 -2.83 -16.59
C MET A 7 2.44 -1.64 -17.34
N VAL A 8 3.07 -0.47 -17.25
CA VAL A 8 2.67 0.71 -18.04
C VAL A 8 2.69 0.39 -19.52
N SER A 9 3.79 -0.15 -20.05
CA SER A 9 3.87 -0.52 -21.47
C SER A 9 2.81 -1.54 -21.89
N LEU A 10 2.46 -2.50 -21.04
CA LEU A 10 1.40 -3.47 -21.32
C LEU A 10 0.03 -2.79 -21.43
N LEU A 11 -0.30 -1.94 -20.46
CA LEU A 11 -1.58 -1.23 -20.42
C LEU A 11 -1.73 -0.29 -21.62
N GLU A 12 -0.69 0.45 -21.96
CA GLU A 12 -0.64 1.31 -23.16
C GLU A 12 -0.75 0.52 -24.46
N THR A 13 -0.18 -0.70 -24.50
CA THR A 13 -0.26 -1.56 -25.69
C THR A 13 -1.66 -2.15 -25.89
N VAL A 14 -2.32 -2.51 -24.78
CA VAL A 14 -3.68 -3.07 -24.82
C VAL A 14 -4.72 -1.97 -25.10
N ASP A 15 -4.54 -0.77 -24.53
CA ASP A 15 -5.39 0.41 -24.72
C ASP A 15 -6.90 0.11 -24.53
N ASP A 16 -7.23 -0.60 -23.45
CA ASP A 16 -8.59 -0.99 -23.10
C ASP A 16 -8.97 -0.38 -21.74
N GLY A 17 -9.98 0.49 -21.73
CA GLY A 17 -10.46 1.16 -20.51
C GLY A 17 -11.12 0.23 -19.48
N THR A 18 -11.31 -1.06 -19.80
CA THR A 18 -11.78 -2.09 -18.86
C THR A 18 -10.64 -2.83 -18.16
N LEU A 19 -9.39 -2.61 -18.59
CA LEU A 19 -8.19 -3.16 -17.97
C LEU A 19 -7.52 -2.09 -17.10
N GLY A 20 -7.06 -2.50 -15.90
CA GLY A 20 -6.32 -1.62 -15.01
C GLY A 20 -5.48 -2.37 -13.99
N VAL A 21 -4.90 -1.61 -13.07
CA VAL A 21 -3.93 -2.08 -12.07
C VAL A 21 -4.58 -2.22 -10.70
N CYS A 22 -4.36 -3.38 -10.08
CA CYS A 22 -4.44 -3.52 -8.63
C CYS A 22 -3.18 -2.90 -8.03
N LEU A 23 -3.30 -1.66 -7.54
CA LEU A 23 -2.14 -0.92 -7.05
C LEU A 23 -1.80 -1.36 -5.63
N ASP A 24 -0.61 -1.91 -5.45
CA ASP A 24 -0.11 -2.32 -4.13
C ASP A 24 1.05 -1.43 -3.69
N VAL A 25 0.95 -0.89 -2.48
CA VAL A 25 1.91 0.08 -1.95
C VAL A 25 3.29 -0.52 -1.69
N ALA A 26 3.40 -1.78 -1.27
CA ALA A 26 4.65 -2.30 -0.71
C ALA A 26 5.17 -3.59 -1.36
N ASN A 27 4.36 -4.31 -2.12
CA ASN A 27 4.81 -5.53 -2.80
C ASN A 27 5.92 -5.26 -3.83
N SER A 28 5.93 -4.07 -4.44
CA SER A 28 6.92 -3.67 -5.44
C SER A 28 8.33 -3.48 -4.86
N ILE A 29 8.47 -3.37 -3.53
CA ILE A 29 9.79 -3.32 -2.89
C ILE A 29 10.58 -4.60 -3.16
N CYS A 30 9.92 -5.76 -3.22
CA CYS A 30 10.53 -7.04 -3.62
C CYS A 30 10.93 -7.07 -5.11
N ALA A 31 10.36 -6.19 -5.93
CA ALA A 31 10.77 -5.98 -7.32
C ALA A 31 11.90 -4.95 -7.48
N GLY A 32 12.32 -4.31 -6.38
CA GLY A 32 13.37 -3.27 -6.37
C GLY A 32 12.84 -1.86 -6.64
N GLU A 33 11.54 -1.64 -6.48
CA GLU A 33 10.87 -0.35 -6.73
C GLU A 33 10.30 0.20 -5.43
N TRP A 34 10.54 1.47 -5.14
CA TRP A 34 9.99 2.07 -3.93
C TRP A 34 8.50 2.42 -4.11
N PRO A 35 7.71 2.49 -3.02
CA PRO A 35 6.28 2.78 -3.07
C PRO A 35 5.95 4.04 -3.86
N GLU A 36 6.67 5.13 -3.64
CA GLU A 36 6.43 6.40 -4.31
C GLU A 36 6.70 6.33 -5.82
N GLU A 37 7.72 5.57 -6.24
CA GLU A 37 8.01 5.34 -7.66
C GLU A 37 6.90 4.49 -8.30
N THR A 38 6.50 3.42 -7.61
CA THR A 38 5.46 2.50 -8.09
C THR A 38 4.11 3.18 -8.20
N VAL A 39 3.68 3.87 -7.14
CA VAL A 39 2.41 4.61 -7.09
C VAL A 39 2.42 5.72 -8.12
N GLY A 40 3.51 6.47 -8.25
CA GLY A 40 3.62 7.53 -9.26
C GLY A 40 3.46 7.02 -10.69
N MET A 41 3.96 5.82 -11.00
CA MET A 41 3.81 5.22 -12.33
C MET A 41 2.43 4.61 -12.57
N LEU A 42 1.84 3.96 -11.57
CA LEU A 42 0.70 3.08 -11.76
C LEU A 42 -0.64 3.67 -11.31
N ALA A 43 -0.66 4.77 -10.53
CA ALA A 43 -1.89 5.44 -10.12
C ALA A 43 -2.82 5.86 -11.28
N PRO A 44 -2.33 6.30 -12.45
CA PRO A 44 -3.21 6.62 -13.59
C PRO A 44 -4.03 5.44 -14.09
N PHE A 45 -3.58 4.21 -13.85
CA PHE A 45 -4.22 2.98 -14.31
C PHE A 45 -4.91 2.23 -13.18
N ALA A 46 -4.93 2.77 -11.96
CA ALA A 46 -5.41 2.06 -10.78
C ALA A 46 -6.94 1.88 -10.82
N ILE A 47 -7.39 0.64 -10.56
CA ILE A 47 -8.80 0.28 -10.41
C ILE A 47 -9.15 -0.12 -8.98
N ASN A 48 -8.13 -0.40 -8.15
CA ASN A 48 -8.24 -0.57 -6.71
C ASN A 48 -6.87 -0.29 -6.06
N LEU A 49 -6.87 -0.13 -4.74
CA LEU A 49 -5.68 0.08 -3.93
C LEU A 49 -5.58 -0.95 -2.81
N HIS A 50 -4.43 -1.59 -2.66
CA HIS A 50 -4.02 -2.32 -1.47
C HIS A 50 -3.15 -1.41 -0.60
N LEU A 51 -3.77 -0.85 0.44
CA LEU A 51 -3.13 0.11 1.33
C LEU A 51 -2.59 -0.60 2.57
N LYS A 52 -1.28 -0.48 2.77
CA LYS A 52 -0.56 -1.05 3.90
C LYS A 52 0.62 -0.17 4.26
N ASP A 53 1.14 -0.37 5.46
CA ASP A 53 2.29 0.39 5.97
C ASP A 53 3.38 -0.56 6.45
N TYR A 54 4.61 -0.06 6.43
CA TYR A 54 5.79 -0.87 6.65
C TYR A 54 6.92 -0.09 7.32
N VAL A 55 7.79 -0.83 7.98
CA VAL A 55 9.07 -0.32 8.50
C VAL A 55 10.22 -1.14 7.91
N ILE A 56 11.40 -0.52 7.89
CA ILE A 56 12.66 -1.19 7.53
C ILE A 56 13.50 -1.23 8.79
N THR A 57 13.81 -2.44 9.27
CA THR A 57 14.64 -2.67 10.45
C THR A 57 16.00 -3.21 10.01
N PRO A 58 17.12 -2.55 10.39
CA PRO A 58 18.45 -3.09 10.12
C PRO A 58 18.64 -4.47 10.77
N ASP A 59 19.40 -5.34 10.12
CA ASP A 59 19.81 -6.59 10.73
C ASP A 59 20.66 -6.34 11.99
N VAL A 60 20.46 -7.16 13.02
CA VAL A 60 21.11 -7.01 14.33
C VAL A 60 22.63 -7.18 14.27
N HIS A 61 23.15 -7.83 13.23
CA HIS A 61 24.58 -8.02 12.99
C HIS A 61 25.15 -6.99 11.99
N GLY A 62 24.35 -6.02 11.55
CA GLY A 62 24.79 -4.88 10.75
C GLY A 62 24.91 -5.14 9.25
N VAL A 63 24.44 -6.30 8.76
CA VAL A 63 24.43 -6.61 7.32
C VAL A 63 23.02 -6.96 6.87
N GLY A 64 22.43 -6.08 6.05
CA GLY A 64 21.08 -6.26 5.52
C GLY A 64 19.99 -5.58 6.36
N PHE A 65 18.74 -5.85 6.00
CA PHE A 65 17.56 -5.29 6.64
C PHE A 65 16.36 -6.21 6.41
N ALA A 66 15.35 -6.07 7.25
CA ALA A 66 14.06 -6.71 7.09
C ALA A 66 12.97 -5.65 6.90
N ILE A 67 11.94 -6.01 6.12
CA ILE A 67 10.77 -5.18 5.89
C ILE A 67 9.58 -5.84 6.55
N HIS A 68 8.96 -5.14 7.48
CA HIS A 68 7.84 -5.66 8.27
C HIS A 68 6.64 -4.74 8.11
N GLY A 69 5.46 -5.33 8.10
CA GLY A 69 4.22 -4.58 8.19
C GLY A 69 4.12 -3.90 9.54
N VAL A 70 3.38 -2.81 9.60
CA VAL A 70 2.95 -2.14 10.84
C VAL A 70 1.52 -1.63 10.65
N PRO A 71 0.80 -1.24 11.73
CA PRO A 71 -0.47 -0.57 11.56
C PRO A 71 -0.31 0.70 10.72
N LEU A 72 -1.34 1.00 9.92
CA LEU A 72 -1.32 2.15 9.02
C LEU A 72 -1.03 3.47 9.78
N GLY A 73 -0.11 4.28 9.24
CA GLY A 73 0.31 5.55 9.81
C GLY A 73 1.42 5.45 10.86
N GLN A 74 1.93 4.23 11.13
CA GLN A 74 3.05 4.01 12.06
C GLN A 74 4.36 3.68 11.35
N GLY A 75 4.34 3.58 10.01
CA GLY A 75 5.49 3.20 9.22
C GLY A 75 5.99 4.30 8.30
N ARG A 76 6.47 3.87 7.13
CA ARG A 76 7.18 4.69 6.16
C ARG A 76 6.32 5.00 4.93
N ALA A 77 5.19 4.33 4.74
CA ALA A 77 4.33 4.62 3.58
C ALA A 77 3.76 6.04 3.72
N PRO A 78 3.91 6.93 2.71
CA PRO A 78 3.36 8.27 2.78
C PRO A 78 1.85 8.25 2.46
N VAL A 79 1.04 7.72 3.39
CA VAL A 79 -0.39 7.40 3.21
C VAL A 79 -1.19 8.58 2.63
N GLY A 80 -0.96 9.79 3.14
CA GLY A 80 -1.59 11.00 2.61
C GLY A 80 -1.28 11.17 1.13
N TRP A 81 0.00 11.26 0.77
CA TRP A 81 0.43 11.43 -0.61
C TRP A 81 -0.07 10.31 -1.54
N ILE A 82 -0.06 9.05 -1.08
CA ILE A 82 -0.59 7.91 -1.87
C ILE A 82 -2.06 8.12 -2.22
N LEU A 83 -2.86 8.51 -1.24
CA LEU A 83 -4.29 8.80 -1.47
C LEU A 83 -4.50 10.04 -2.35
N ASP A 84 -3.57 11.02 -2.34
CA ASP A 84 -3.62 12.16 -3.26
C ASP A 84 -3.40 11.74 -4.72
N GLN A 85 -2.51 10.77 -4.95
CA GLN A 85 -2.27 10.24 -6.30
C GLN A 85 -3.49 9.54 -6.91
N LEU A 86 -4.48 9.18 -6.10
CA LEU A 86 -5.69 8.47 -6.52
C LEU A 86 -6.94 9.35 -6.47
N ALA A 87 -6.79 10.66 -6.26
CA ALA A 87 -7.92 11.59 -6.17
C ALA A 87 -8.73 11.70 -7.47
N HIS A 88 -8.15 11.31 -8.62
CA HIS A 88 -8.86 11.24 -9.91
C HIS A 88 -9.73 10.00 -10.07
N CYS A 89 -9.55 8.99 -9.22
CA CYS A 89 -10.34 7.75 -9.28
C CYS A 89 -11.79 7.99 -8.79
N PRO A 90 -12.74 7.14 -9.19
CA PRO A 90 -14.11 7.19 -8.68
C PRO A 90 -14.17 7.15 -7.14
N PRO A 91 -15.09 7.90 -6.49
CA PRO A 91 -15.22 7.90 -5.03
C PRO A 91 -15.54 6.54 -4.40
N ASP A 92 -16.02 5.58 -5.21
CA ASP A 92 -16.36 4.22 -4.83
C ASP A 92 -15.28 3.18 -5.20
N MET A 93 -14.11 3.62 -5.69
CA MET A 93 -12.96 2.74 -5.90
C MET A 93 -12.60 2.02 -4.59
N SER A 94 -12.38 0.70 -4.67
CA SER A 94 -12.06 -0.08 -3.48
C SER A 94 -10.65 0.21 -2.96
N VAL A 95 -10.58 0.45 -1.66
CA VAL A 95 -9.33 0.51 -0.90
C VAL A 95 -9.35 -0.63 0.11
N ILE A 96 -8.48 -1.61 -0.10
CA ILE A 96 -8.34 -2.80 0.74
C ILE A 96 -7.21 -2.54 1.72
N LEU A 97 -7.52 -2.57 3.01
CA LEU A 97 -6.52 -2.46 4.07
C LEU A 97 -5.85 -3.81 4.25
N GLU A 98 -4.53 -3.86 4.08
CA GLU A 98 -3.74 -5.07 4.22
C GLU A 98 -2.65 -4.90 5.27
N HIS A 99 -2.27 -6.01 5.90
CA HIS A 99 -1.12 -6.09 6.80
C HIS A 99 -0.52 -7.49 6.76
N TRP A 100 0.80 -7.59 6.92
CA TRP A 100 1.49 -8.87 7.11
C TRP A 100 2.12 -8.85 8.49
N LEU A 101 1.51 -9.59 9.41
CA LEU A 101 1.99 -9.64 10.79
C LEU A 101 3.31 -10.41 10.86
N PRO A 102 4.31 -9.88 11.57
CA PRO A 102 5.54 -10.61 11.81
C PRO A 102 5.22 -11.83 12.68
N LEU A 103 5.57 -13.02 12.19
CA LEU A 103 5.32 -14.28 12.90
C LEU A 103 6.11 -14.40 14.21
N ASN A 104 7.32 -13.83 14.25
CA ASN A 104 8.22 -13.81 15.41
C ASN A 104 8.34 -15.15 16.18
N ASN A 105 8.31 -16.27 15.46
CA ASN A 105 8.33 -17.63 16.01
C ASN A 105 7.18 -17.98 16.99
N ASP A 106 6.12 -17.18 17.04
CA ASP A 106 4.94 -17.44 17.87
C ASP A 106 3.66 -17.11 17.09
N ALA A 107 3.10 -18.16 16.49
CA ALA A 107 1.86 -18.05 15.73
C ALA A 107 0.65 -17.65 16.59
N ALA A 108 0.63 -18.01 17.88
CA ALA A 108 -0.48 -17.68 18.76
C ALA A 108 -0.45 -16.20 19.12
N ALA A 109 0.73 -15.67 19.44
CA ALA A 109 0.93 -14.23 19.66
C ALA A 109 0.63 -13.42 18.39
N ALA A 110 1.11 -13.86 17.22
CA ALA A 110 0.82 -13.18 15.96
C ALA A 110 -0.70 -13.10 15.68
N ARG A 111 -1.44 -14.19 15.90
CA ARG A 111 -2.91 -14.20 15.75
C ARG A 111 -3.60 -13.28 16.77
N ALA A 112 -3.15 -13.26 18.02
CA ALA A 112 -3.71 -12.37 19.03
C ALA A 112 -3.51 -10.88 18.69
N GLN A 113 -2.45 -10.56 17.94
CA GLN A 113 -2.11 -9.20 17.52
C GLN A 113 -2.92 -8.71 16.31
N GLU A 114 -3.53 -9.61 15.52
CA GLU A 114 -4.24 -9.28 14.28
C GLU A 114 -5.37 -8.25 14.50
N ARG A 115 -6.25 -8.52 15.48
CA ARG A 115 -7.40 -7.63 15.77
C ARG A 115 -6.96 -6.24 16.23
N PRO A 116 -6.08 -6.09 17.25
CA PRO A 116 -5.57 -4.78 17.65
C PRO A 116 -4.92 -3.99 16.51
N TRP A 117 -4.19 -4.65 15.60
CA TRP A 117 -3.59 -4.00 14.44
C TRP A 117 -4.62 -3.54 13.43
N LEU A 118 -5.64 -4.37 13.17
CA LEU A 118 -6.71 -4.00 12.26
C LEU A 118 -7.49 -2.80 12.80
N ASP A 119 -7.80 -2.77 14.10
CA ASP A 119 -8.52 -1.66 14.72
C ASP A 119 -7.74 -0.33 14.59
N GLN A 120 -6.44 -0.36 14.84
CA GLN A 120 -5.55 0.80 14.64
C GLN A 120 -5.49 1.23 13.18
N THR A 121 -5.35 0.26 12.27
CA THR A 121 -5.28 0.50 10.82
C THR A 121 -6.56 1.13 10.28
N VAL A 122 -7.72 0.60 10.68
CA VAL A 122 -9.03 1.14 10.31
C VAL A 122 -9.22 2.56 10.87
N ALA A 123 -8.81 2.80 12.12
CA ALA A 123 -8.89 4.14 12.71
C ALA A 123 -8.03 5.15 11.92
N ALA A 124 -6.79 4.80 11.60
CA ALA A 124 -5.89 5.63 10.80
C ALA A 124 -6.42 5.88 9.38
N ALA A 125 -6.95 4.84 8.71
CA ALA A 125 -7.55 4.96 7.38
C ALA A 125 -8.75 5.91 7.39
N LYS A 126 -9.65 5.79 8.38
CA LYS A 126 -10.78 6.70 8.55
C LYS A 126 -10.33 8.13 8.76
N ALA A 127 -9.30 8.37 9.57
CA ALA A 127 -8.75 9.71 9.78
C ALA A 127 -8.16 10.30 8.49
N ALA A 128 -7.39 9.51 7.74
CA ALA A 128 -6.80 9.92 6.47
C ALA A 128 -7.85 10.26 5.39
N LEU A 129 -8.98 9.54 5.38
CA LEU A 129 -10.09 9.80 4.47
C LEU A 129 -11.00 10.95 4.91
N ALA A 130 -11.17 11.19 6.22
CA ALA A 130 -12.01 12.27 6.73
C ALA A 130 -11.53 13.65 6.25
N GLY A 131 -10.21 13.86 6.17
CA GLY A 131 -9.62 15.09 5.63
C GLY A 131 -9.80 15.29 4.12
N ARG A 132 -10.27 14.27 3.39
CA ARG A 132 -10.42 14.27 1.92
C ARG A 132 -11.87 14.35 1.44
N ARG A 133 -12.84 14.21 2.36
CA ARG A 133 -14.28 14.25 2.05
C ARG A 133 -14.86 15.67 1.99
N GLY A 134 -14.06 16.70 2.22
CA GLY A 134 -14.49 18.09 2.11
C GLY A 134 -13.90 18.72 0.87
N GLU A 135 -14.68 18.81 -0.21
CA GLU A 135 -14.66 19.90 -1.21
C GLU A 135 -15.65 19.70 -2.38
N ASN A 136 -16.28 18.53 -2.55
CA ASN A 136 -17.25 18.31 -3.64
C ASN A 136 -18.48 17.45 -3.25
N ALA A 137 -19.07 17.69 -2.07
CA ALA A 137 -20.37 17.12 -1.70
C ALA A 137 -21.47 18.19 -1.75
#